data_AF-A0A7Y2E464-F1
#
_entry.id   AF-A0A7Y2E464-F1
#
_cell.length_a   1.000
_cell.length_b   1.000
_cell.length_c   1.000
_cell.angle_alpha   90.00
_cell.angle_beta   90.00
_cell.angle_gamma   90.00
#
_symmetry.space_group_name_H-M   'P 1'
#
loop_
_entity.id
_entity.type
_entity.pdbx_description
1 polymer ?
#
loop_
_entity_poly.entity_id
_entity_poly.type
_entity_poly.pdbx_seq_one_letter_code
_entity_poly.pdbx_strand_id
1 'polypeptide(L)' 'MDHGFRGLEGQRLPDLSDEFRITVAMRYIELYQKITGEEFTPETSKDPVDRIERAVRDLVTA' A
#
# COMPACT_ATOMS: atom_id res chain seq x y z
N MET A 1 1.92 -12.93 -11.81
CA MET A 1 2.60 -11.62 -11.75
C MET A 1 3.34 -11.49 -13.05
N ASP A 2 3.09 -10.44 -13.82
CA ASP A 2 3.75 -10.27 -15.10
C ASP A 2 5.26 -10.09 -14.84
N HIS A 3 6.05 -11.10 -15.20
CA HIS A 3 7.45 -11.25 -14.74
C HIS A 3 8.41 -10.18 -15.32
N GLY A 4 7.89 -9.22 -16.09
CA GLY A 4 8.65 -8.17 -16.77
C GLY A 4 8.74 -6.84 -16.01
N PHE A 5 7.84 -6.53 -15.07
CA PHE A 5 7.88 -5.26 -14.34
C PHE A 5 8.79 -5.37 -13.11
N ARG A 6 9.90 -4.63 -13.15
CA ARG A 6 10.92 -4.57 -12.09
C ARG A 6 11.18 -3.15 -11.58
N GLY A 7 10.36 -2.18 -12.01
CA GLY A 7 10.51 -0.77 -11.63
C GLY A 7 11.73 -0.08 -12.27
N LEU A 8 12.21 -0.58 -13.40
CA LEU A 8 13.30 0.06 -14.14
C LEU A 8 12.79 1.25 -14.96
N GLU A 9 13.68 2.19 -15.24
CA GLU A 9 13.38 3.34 -16.09
C GLU A 9 12.84 2.91 -17.47
N GLY A 10 11.79 3.58 -17.94
CA GLY A 10 11.12 3.27 -19.20
C GLY A 10 10.12 2.11 -19.14
N GLN A 11 10.03 1.37 -18.04
CA GLN A 11 8.97 0.37 -17.86
C GLN A 11 7.64 1.03 -17.51
N ARG A 12 6.55 0.50 -18.07
CA ARG A 12 5.19 0.89 -17.71
C ARG A 12 4.68 -0.02 -16.62
N LEU A 13 4.05 0.57 -15.61
CA LEU A 13 3.31 -0.18 -14.60
C LEU A 13 2.22 -1.00 -15.32
N PRO A 14 2.11 -2.31 -15.07
CA PRO A 14 1.00 -3.09 -15.61
C PRO A 14 -0.32 -2.62 -14.99
N ASP A 15 -1.42 -2.88 -15.68
CA ASP A 15 -2.73 -2.68 -15.07
C ASP A 15 -2.90 -3.64 -13.88
N LEU A 16 -3.29 -3.07 -12.75
CA LEU A 16 -3.52 -3.80 -11.50
C LEU A 16 -5.02 -3.78 -11.25
N SER A 17 -5.70 -4.90 -11.51
CA SER A 17 -7.11 -5.04 -11.19
C SER A 17 -7.34 -4.87 -9.69
N ASP A 18 -8.53 -4.42 -9.31
CA ASP A 18 -8.88 -4.26 -7.90
C ASP A 18 -8.82 -5.59 -7.14
N GLU A 19 -9.20 -6.70 -7.76
CA GLU A 19 -9.06 -8.05 -7.19
C GLU A 19 -7.60 -8.40 -6.86
N PHE A 20 -6.68 -8.06 -7.78
CA PHE A 20 -5.26 -8.30 -7.55
C PHE A 20 -4.73 -7.40 -6.43
N ARG A 21 -5.14 -6.13 -6.39
CA ARG A 21 -4.78 -5.19 -5.31
C ARG A 21 -5.26 -5.70 -3.95
N ILE A 22 -6.49 -6.17 -3.87
CA ILE A 22 -7.08 -6.76 -2.65
C ILE A 22 -6.27 -7.99 -2.23
N THR A 23 -5.96 -8.89 -3.15
CA THR A 23 -5.15 -10.09 -2.87
C THR A 23 -3.78 -9.74 -2.31
N VAL A 24 -3.11 -8.74 -2.88
CA VAL A 24 -1.81 -8.27 -2.39
C VAL A 24 -1.94 -7.63 -1.00
N ALA A 25 -2.96 -6.79 -0.78
CA ALA A 25 -3.23 -6.19 0.52
C ALA A 25 -3.45 -7.26 1.60
N MET A 26 -4.26 -8.28 1.33
CA MET A 26 -4.51 -9.39 2.26
C MET A 26 -3.24 -10.12 2.67
N ARG A 27 -2.29 -10.33 1.75
CA ARG A 27 -1.00 -10.98 2.06
C ARG A 27 -0.14 -10.15 3.02
N TYR A 28 -0.10 -8.84 2.83
CA TYR A 28 0.64 -7.95 3.72
C TYR A 28 -0.03 -7.82 5.09
N ILE A 29 -1.37 -7.78 5.12
CA ILE A 29 -2.14 -7.83 6.37
C ILE A 29 -1.84 -9.14 7.12
N GLU A 30 -1.94 -10.28 6.45
CA GLU A 30 -1.62 -11.58 7.05
C GLU A 30 -0.19 -11.61 7.61
N LEU A 31 0.78 -11.11 6.84
CA LEU A 31 2.18 -11.04 7.25
C LEU A 31 2.38 -10.16 8.49
N TYR A 32 1.77 -8.97 8.51
CA TYR A 32 1.79 -8.07 9.66
C TYR A 32 1.28 -8.78 10.91
N GLN A 33 0.12 -9.42 10.82
CA GLN A 33 -0.52 -10.10 11.95
C GLN A 33 0.32 -11.29 12.43
N LYS A 34 0.96 -12.04 11.51
CA LYS A 34 1.86 -13.15 11.84
C LYS A 34 3.13 -12.70 12.57
N ILE A 35 3.68 -11.55 12.18
CA ILE A 35 4.94 -11.04 12.76
C ILE A 35 4.67 -10.36 14.12
N THR A 36 3.60 -9.58 14.21
CA THR A 36 3.33 -8.73 15.38
C THR A 36 2.43 -9.40 16.41
N GLY A 37 1.56 -10.34 15.99
CA GLY A 37 0.49 -10.88 16.82
C GLY A 37 -0.70 -9.93 16.99
N GLU A 38 -0.68 -8.75 16.38
CA GLU A 38 -1.74 -7.75 16.46
C GLU A 38 -2.68 -7.85 15.26
N GLU A 39 -3.97 -7.56 15.45
CA GLU A 39 -4.92 -7.43 14.33
C GLU A 39 -4.62 -6.17 13.52
N PHE A 40 -4.71 -6.28 12.19
CA PHE A 40 -4.57 -5.11 11.33
C PHE A 40 -5.89 -4.34 11.26
N THR A 41 -5.88 -3.08 11.71
CA THR A 41 -7.04 -2.19 11.57
C THR A 41 -6.81 -1.21 10.42
N PRO A 42 -7.54 -1.33 9.29
CA PRO A 42 -7.43 -0.38 8.19
C PRO A 42 -8.00 0.98 8.57
N GLU A 43 -7.29 2.05 8.18
CA GLU A 43 -7.82 3.42 8.24
C GLU A 43 -8.77 3.64 7.06
N THR A 44 -10.04 3.95 7.35
CA THR A 44 -11.12 4.06 6.36
C THR A 44 -11.51 5.51 6.06
N SER A 45 -10.61 6.48 6.34
CA SER A 45 -10.78 7.88 5.94
C SER A 45 -11.35 8.01 4.52
N LYS A 46 -12.41 8.80 4.40
CA LYS A 46 -13.02 9.16 3.11
C LYS A 46 -12.05 9.91 2.19
N ASP A 47 -11.03 10.52 2.78
CA ASP A 47 -9.96 11.21 2.07
C ASP A 47 -8.59 10.70 2.54
N PRO A 48 -8.10 9.58 1.99
CA PRO A 48 -6.81 9.03 2.34
C PRO A 48 -5.65 9.89 1.81
N VAL A 49 -5.84 10.62 0.70
CA VAL A 49 -4.81 11.46 0.08
C VAL A 49 -4.49 12.63 0.99
N ASP A 50 -5.50 13.41 1.36
CA ASP A 50 -5.36 14.56 2.27
C ASP A 50 -4.69 14.17 3.60
N ARG A 51 -5.05 13.00 4.15
CA ARG A 51 -4.47 12.49 5.39
C ARG A 51 -2.98 12.19 5.22
N ILE A 52 -2.59 11.52 4.13
CA ILE A 52 -1.20 11.19 3.84
C ILE A 52 -0.40 12.47 3.62
N GLU A 53 -0.93 13.42 2.87
CA GLU A 53 -0.26 14.70 2.61
C GLU A 53 0.00 15.48 3.91
N ARG A 54 -0.98 15.55 4.81
CA ARG A 54 -0.80 16.16 6.13
C ARG A 54 0.29 15.47 6.94
N ALA A 55 0.23 14.14 7.05
CA ALA A 55 1.23 13.37 7.80
C ALA A 55 2.66 13.57 7.27
N VAL A 56 2.83 13.60 5.94
CA VAL A 56 4.15 13.86 5.31
C VAL A 56 4.60 15.29 5.58
N ARG A 57 3.71 16.28 5.46
CA ARG A 57 4.04 17.68 5.76
C ARG A 57 4.50 17.85 7.20
N ASP A 58 3.73 17.33 8.15
CA ASP A 58 4.03 17.44 9.57
C ASP A 58 5.39 16.81 9.91
N LEU A 59 5.73 15.67 9.30
CA LEU A 59 7.04 15.03 9.47
C LEU A 59 8.22 15.87 8.97
N VAL A 60 8.04 16.61 7.86
CA VAL A 60 9.10 17.43 7.24
C VAL A 60 9.26 18.79 7.92
N THR A 61 8.25 19.22 8.70
CA THR A 61 8.29 20.52 9.41
C THR A 61 8.71 20.39 10.89
N ALA A 62 8.87 19.16 11.38
CA ALA A 62 9.37 18.82 12.73
C ALA A 62 10.90 18.67 12.73
#